data_AF-A0A971SD49-F1
#
_entry.id   AF-A0A971SD49-F1
#
_cell.length_a   1.000
_cell.length_b   1.000
_cell.length_c   1.000
_cell.angle_alpha   90.00
_cell.angle_beta   90.00
_cell.angle_gamma   90.00
#
_symmetry.space_group_name_H-M   'P 1'
#
loop_
_entity.id
_entity.type
_entity.pdbx_description
1 polymer ?
#
loop_
_entity_poly.entity_id
_entity_poly.type
_entity_poly.pdbx_seq_one_letter_code
_entity_poly.pdbx_strand_id
1 'polypeptide(L)'
;MISQPRVASLFLEDVEQFLDENEIRYTPSVQFTGKSGFIHNFEFVIPASKKKAERLIKAINNPTRDKTQTILFAWSDIREARKKDSSLYVFINDSEHTLKPEVTGAFGEYGVIAVPWTKREEYKEELAA
;
A
#
# COMPACT_ATOMS: atom_id res chain seq x y z
N MET A 1 -13.47 8.80 22.58
CA MET A 1 -13.76 8.25 21.24
C MET A 1 -12.92 9.03 20.24
N ILE A 2 -11.92 8.39 19.64
CA ILE A 2 -11.08 9.02 18.61
C ILE A 2 -11.84 8.89 17.28
N SER A 3 -12.09 10.01 16.61
CA SER A 3 -12.87 10.05 15.36
C SER A 3 -12.15 9.31 14.23
N GLN A 4 -12.90 8.62 13.36
CA GLN A 4 -12.39 7.86 12.20
C GLN A 4 -11.30 8.54 11.34
N PRO A 5 -11.37 9.86 11.02
CA PRO A 5 -10.30 10.50 10.25
C PRO A 5 -8.96 10.55 11.01
N ARG A 6 -8.99 10.65 12.34
CA ARG A 6 -7.77 10.71 13.16
C ARG A 6 -7.10 9.34 13.30
N VAL A 7 -7.86 8.24 13.28
CA VAL A 7 -7.30 6.87 13.32
C VAL A 7 -6.62 6.50 11.99
N ALA A 8 -7.20 6.93 10.85
CA ALA A 8 -6.56 6.73 9.55
C ALA A 8 -5.22 7.49 9.43
N SER A 9 -5.13 8.69 10.01
CA SER A 9 -3.86 9.43 10.12
C SER A 9 -2.84 8.69 10.99
N LEU A 10 -3.25 8.17 12.15
CA LEU A 10 -2.34 7.45 13.06
C LEU A 10 -1.73 6.21 12.41
N PHE A 11 -2.52 5.39 11.71
CA PHE A 11 -1.98 4.21 11.03
C PHE A 11 -1.01 4.58 9.89
N LEU A 12 -1.25 5.70 9.22
CA LEU A 12 -0.33 6.20 8.20
C LEU A 12 1.00 6.65 8.84
N GLU A 13 0.94 7.34 9.97
CA GLU A 13 2.12 7.72 10.77
C GLU A 13 2.92 6.49 11.23
N ASP A 14 2.24 5.43 11.67
CA ASP A 14 2.89 4.16 12.04
C ASP A 14 3.64 3.54 10.86
N VAL A 15 3.02 3.52 9.67
CA VAL A 15 3.67 3.00 8.44
C VAL A 15 4.86 3.88 8.06
N GLU A 16 4.73 5.20 8.14
CA GLU A 16 5.84 6.14 7.88
C GLU A 16 7.02 5.88 8.82
N GLN A 17 6.75 5.78 10.12
CA GLN A 17 7.76 5.47 11.13
C GLN A 17 8.45 4.12 10.85
N PHE A 18 7.68 3.09 10.47
CA PHE A 18 8.27 1.80 10.09
C PHE A 18 9.21 1.92 8.88
N LEU A 19 8.86 2.73 7.87
CA LEU A 19 9.74 2.96 6.73
C LEU A 19 11.02 3.69 7.15
N ASP A 20 10.91 4.71 7.99
CA ASP A 20 12.03 5.52 8.49
C ASP A 20 12.99 4.71 9.38
N GLU A 21 12.46 3.96 10.36
CA GLU A 21 13.23 3.13 11.29
C GLU A 21 14.05 2.03 10.57
N ASN A 22 13.58 1.63 9.39
CA ASN A 22 14.22 0.62 8.57
C ASN A 22 15.05 1.20 7.41
N GLU A 23 15.28 2.52 7.41
CA GLU A 23 16.06 3.26 6.41
C GLU A 23 15.54 3.05 4.97
N ILE A 24 14.25 2.77 4.81
CA ILE A 24 13.60 2.58 3.52
C ILE A 24 13.37 3.96 2.91
N ARG A 25 13.98 4.23 1.76
CA ARG A 25 13.82 5.52 1.06
C ARG A 25 12.51 5.54 0.29
N TYR A 26 11.65 6.52 0.58
CA TYR A 26 10.37 6.71 -0.11
C TYR A 26 10.14 8.16 -0.51
N THR A 27 9.16 8.36 -1.37
CA THR A 27 8.53 9.66 -1.65
C THR A 27 7.10 9.62 -1.12
N PRO A 28 6.72 10.49 -0.18
CA PRO A 28 5.37 10.51 0.38
C PRO A 28 4.37 11.21 -0.54
N SER A 29 3.08 10.91 -0.35
CA SER A 29 1.94 11.64 -0.94
C SER A 29 2.02 11.88 -2.45
N VAL A 30 2.13 10.79 -3.20
CA VAL A 30 2.24 10.83 -4.67
C VAL A 30 0.87 10.75 -5.35
N GLN A 31 0.79 11.33 -6.54
CA GLN A 31 -0.42 11.33 -7.36
C GLN A 31 -0.12 10.83 -8.76
N PHE A 32 -0.99 9.95 -9.26
CA PHE A 32 -0.83 9.34 -10.56
C PHE A 32 -2.11 9.41 -11.36
N THR A 33 -2.01 9.88 -12.59
CA THR A 33 -3.12 9.84 -13.54
C THR A 33 -3.18 8.45 -14.17
N GLY A 34 -4.29 7.75 -14.00
CA GLY A 34 -4.51 6.45 -14.62
C GLY A 34 -5.02 6.57 -16.06
N LYS A 35 -5.13 5.43 -16.76
CA LYS A 35 -5.62 5.39 -18.14
C LYS A 35 -7.05 5.91 -18.29
N SER A 36 -7.86 5.82 -17.24
CA SER A 36 -9.21 6.41 -17.19
C SER A 36 -9.22 7.95 -17.18
N GLY A 37 -8.07 8.58 -16.93
CA GLY A 37 -7.96 10.02 -16.65
C GLY A 37 -8.19 10.37 -15.18
N PHE A 38 -8.52 9.41 -14.32
CA PHE A 38 -8.69 9.66 -12.90
C PHE A 38 -7.33 9.79 -12.19
N ILE A 39 -7.30 10.65 -11.19
CA ILE A 39 -6.12 10.86 -10.34
C ILE A 39 -6.23 9.94 -9.13
N HIS A 40 -5.24 9.07 -8.97
CA HIS A 40 -5.11 8.15 -7.86
C HIS A 40 -3.98 8.60 -6.95
N ASN A 41 -4.31 8.80 -5.68
CA ASN A 41 -3.33 9.10 -4.64
C ASN A 41 -2.71 7.80 -4.14
N PHE A 42 -1.42 7.82 -3.80
CA PHE A 42 -0.74 6.76 -3.06
C PHE A 42 0.07 7.38 -1.93
N GLU A 43 0.18 6.63 -0.83
CA GLU A 43 0.70 7.16 0.42
C GLU A 43 2.21 7.27 0.32
N PHE A 44 2.85 6.26 -0.27
CA PHE A 44 4.29 6.27 -0.52
C PHE A 44 4.66 5.58 -1.83
N VAL A 45 5.80 5.99 -2.39
CA VAL A 45 6.48 5.29 -3.48
C VAL A 45 7.92 5.06 -3.06
N ILE A 46 8.36 3.81 -3.12
CA ILE A 46 9.77 3.44 -3.01
C ILE A 46 10.33 3.39 -4.44
N PRO A 47 11.32 4.23 -4.77
CA PRO A 47 11.97 4.21 -6.07
C PRO A 47 12.58 2.85 -6.41
N ALA A 48 12.69 2.57 -7.71
CA ALA A 48 13.39 1.37 -8.17
C ALA A 48 14.86 1.41 -7.75
N SER A 49 15.37 0.25 -7.32
CA SER A 49 16.78 0.00 -7.08
C SER A 49 17.37 -0.88 -8.20
N LYS A 50 18.64 -1.27 -8.05
CA LYS A 50 19.25 -2.29 -8.93
C LYS A 50 18.68 -3.69 -8.69
N LYS A 51 18.10 -3.94 -7.51
CA LYS A 51 17.61 -5.26 -7.09
C LYS A 51 16.10 -5.40 -7.26
N LYS A 52 15.35 -4.32 -7.05
CA LYS A 52 13.88 -4.31 -7.06
C LYS A 52 13.35 -3.15 -7.88
N ALA A 53 12.22 -3.37 -8.53
CA ALA A 53 11.51 -2.32 -9.24
C ALA A 53 10.85 -1.31 -8.28
N GLU A 54 10.13 -0.35 -8.85
CA GLU A 54 9.34 0.61 -8.09
C GLU A 54 8.26 -0.12 -7.27
N ARG A 55 8.11 0.27 -6.01
CA ARG A 55 7.12 -0.32 -5.10
C ARG A 55 6.22 0.80 -4.59
N LEU A 56 4.94 0.73 -4.95
CA LEU A 56 3.93 1.65 -4.46
C LEU A 56 3.37 1.12 -3.15
N ILE A 57 3.00 2.02 -2.25
CA ILE A 57 2.42 1.68 -0.96
C ILE A 57 1.07 2.37 -0.78
N LYS A 58 0.09 1.57 -0.37
CA LYS A 58 -1.18 2.01 0.20
C LYS A 58 -1.25 1.60 1.67
N ALA A 59 -1.83 2.45 2.51
CA ALA A 59 -2.07 2.14 3.91
C ALA A 59 -3.58 2.22 4.21
N ILE A 60 -4.17 1.11 4.65
CA ILE A 60 -5.58 1.07 5.03
C ILE A 60 -5.76 0.64 6.48
N ASN A 61 -6.36 1.53 7.27
CA ASN A 61 -6.69 1.22 8.65
C ASN A 61 -7.83 0.19 8.76
N ASN A 62 -8.91 0.36 8.00
CA ASN A 62 -10.05 -0.56 8.04
C ASN A 62 -10.22 -1.23 6.66
N PRO A 63 -9.92 -2.53 6.51
CA PRO A 63 -10.02 -3.24 5.24
C PRO A 63 -11.48 -3.61 4.89
N THR A 64 -12.22 -2.67 4.32
CA THR A 64 -13.56 -2.91 3.78
C THR A 64 -13.50 -3.32 2.31
N ARG A 65 -14.51 -4.06 1.85
CA ARG A 65 -14.64 -4.46 0.43
C ARG A 65 -14.58 -3.27 -0.52
N ASP A 66 -15.24 -2.18 -0.17
CA ASP A 66 -15.25 -0.93 -0.93
C ASP A 66 -13.84 -0.33 -1.11
N LYS A 67 -13.06 -0.27 -0.03
CA LYS A 67 -11.67 0.20 -0.09
C LYS A 67 -10.78 -0.74 -0.89
N THR A 68 -10.94 -2.05 -0.72
CA THR A 68 -10.23 -3.06 -1.52
C THR A 68 -10.51 -2.86 -3.01
N GLN A 69 -11.78 -2.72 -3.41
CA GLN A 69 -12.15 -2.47 -4.80
C GLN A 69 -11.56 -1.16 -5.33
N THR A 70 -11.61 -0.09 -4.52
CA THR A 70 -11.02 1.21 -4.88
C THR A 70 -9.52 1.10 -5.14
N ILE A 71 -8.78 0.39 -4.27
CA ILE A 71 -7.35 0.17 -4.43
C ILE A 71 -7.04 -0.70 -5.66
N LEU A 72 -7.79 -1.78 -5.87
CA LEU A 72 -7.61 -2.67 -7.02
C LEU A 72 -7.87 -1.94 -8.33
N PHE A 73 -8.90 -1.08 -8.36
CA PHE A 73 -9.19 -0.24 -9.51
C PHE A 73 -8.07 0.76 -9.74
N ALA A 74 -7.65 1.51 -8.71
CA ALA A 74 -6.55 2.45 -8.80
C ALA A 74 -5.27 1.80 -9.34
N TRP A 75 -4.91 0.62 -8.81
CA TRP A 75 -3.75 -0.14 -9.29
C TRP A 75 -3.89 -0.53 -10.75
N SER A 76 -5.00 -1.15 -11.13
CA SER A 76 -5.25 -1.59 -12.50
C SER A 76 -5.26 -0.44 -13.51
N ASP A 77 -5.68 0.75 -13.06
CA ASP A 77 -5.76 1.95 -13.89
C ASP A 77 -4.39 2.59 -14.14
N ILE A 78 -3.44 2.47 -13.21
CA ILE A 78 -2.08 3.03 -13.38
C ILE A 78 -1.05 1.99 -13.84
N ARG A 79 -1.28 0.70 -13.62
CA ARG A 79 -0.27 -0.38 -13.80
C ARG A 79 0.31 -0.43 -15.21
N GLU A 80 -0.51 -0.23 -16.24
CA GLU A 80 -0.04 -0.30 -17.64
C GLU A 80 0.92 0.83 -18.02
N ALA A 81 0.82 1.98 -17.35
CA ALA A 81 1.72 3.11 -17.56
C ALA A 81 3.03 3.00 -16.75
N ARG A 82 3.15 1.97 -15.90
CA ARG A 82 4.32 1.74 -15.05
C ARG A 82 5.33 0.83 -15.73
N LYS A 83 6.53 0.75 -15.14
CA LYS A 83 7.51 -0.28 -15.53
C LYS A 83 6.90 -1.67 -15.26
N LYS A 84 7.20 -2.63 -16.14
CA LYS A 84 6.58 -3.98 -16.15
C LYS A 84 6.62 -4.71 -14.80
N ASP A 85 7.58 -4.36 -13.95
CA ASP A 85 7.82 -5.04 -12.68
C ASP A 85 7.44 -4.21 -11.46
N SER A 86 6.76 -3.06 -11.63
CA SER A 86 6.27 -2.27 -10.50
C SER A 86 5.26 -3.09 -9.67
N SER A 87 5.38 -3.03 -8.35
CA SER A 87 4.54 -3.76 -7.41
C SER A 87 3.74 -2.81 -6.51
N LEU A 88 2.55 -3.24 -6.11
CA LEU A 88 1.75 -2.54 -5.10
C LEU A 88 1.72 -3.34 -3.80
N TYR A 89 2.15 -2.70 -2.71
CA TYR A 89 2.04 -3.18 -1.34
C TYR A 89 0.90 -2.44 -0.65
N VAL A 90 0.02 -3.18 0.02
CA VAL A 90 -1.10 -2.62 0.80
C VAL A 90 -0.88 -3.00 2.25
N PHE A 91 -0.47 -2.04 3.07
CA PHE A 91 -0.42 -2.19 4.52
C PHE A 91 -1.83 -2.17 5.09
N ILE A 92 -2.15 -3.19 5.87
CA ILE A 92 -3.48 -3.38 6.46
C ILE A 92 -3.35 -3.43 7.97
N ASN A 93 -4.04 -2.55 8.69
CA ASN A 93 -4.05 -2.60 10.15
C ASN A 93 -4.89 -3.80 10.63
N ASP A 94 -4.22 -4.93 10.86
CA ASP A 94 -4.83 -6.12 11.43
C ASP A 94 -4.71 -6.21 12.96
N SER A 95 -4.08 -5.21 13.61
CA SER A 95 -4.02 -5.09 15.07
C SER A 95 -5.35 -4.64 15.66
N GLU A 96 -6.06 -3.73 14.97
CA GLU A 96 -7.36 -3.21 15.43
C GLU A 96 -8.56 -3.81 14.69
N HIS A 97 -8.34 -4.44 13.54
CA HIS A 97 -9.40 -4.95 12.68
C HIS A 97 -9.15 -6.39 12.22
N THR A 98 -10.19 -7.23 12.24
CA THR A 98 -10.08 -8.60 11.72
C THR A 98 -9.90 -8.58 10.20
N LEU A 99 -8.77 -9.10 9.74
CA LEU A 99 -8.49 -9.28 8.32
C LEU A 99 -9.34 -10.42 7.75
N LYS A 100 -10.30 -10.08 6.88
CA LYS A 100 -11.14 -11.08 6.22
C LYS A 100 -10.37 -11.77 5.09
N PRO A 101 -10.48 -13.11 4.95
CA PRO A 101 -9.83 -13.84 3.85
C PRO A 101 -10.24 -13.37 2.45
N GLU A 102 -11.44 -12.82 2.30
CA GLU A 102 -11.91 -12.26 1.03
C GLU A 102 -11.04 -11.08 0.56
N VAL A 103 -10.51 -10.27 1.49
CA VAL A 103 -9.71 -9.09 1.17
C VAL A 103 -8.32 -9.50 0.72
N THR A 104 -7.66 -10.40 1.45
CA THR A 104 -6.34 -10.91 1.08
C THR A 104 -6.39 -11.72 -0.21
N GLY A 105 -7.43 -12.54 -0.39
CA GLY A 105 -7.67 -13.25 -1.65
C GLY A 105 -7.84 -12.31 -2.83
N ALA A 106 -8.67 -11.26 -2.70
CA ALA A 106 -8.87 -10.28 -3.76
C ALA A 106 -7.58 -9.53 -4.13
N PHE A 107 -6.73 -9.17 -3.16
CA PHE A 107 -5.43 -8.58 -3.47
C PHE A 107 -4.52 -9.55 -4.23
N GLY A 108 -4.45 -10.81 -3.78
CA GLY A 108 -3.64 -11.85 -4.41
C GLY A 108 -3.98 -12.07 -5.90
N GLU A 109 -5.27 -12.15 -6.24
CA GLU A 109 -5.73 -12.38 -7.63
C GLU A 109 -5.30 -11.28 -8.61
N TYR A 110 -5.06 -10.06 -8.11
CA TYR A 110 -4.62 -8.92 -8.92
C TYR A 110 -3.11 -8.66 -8.85
N GLY A 111 -2.36 -9.54 -8.16
CA GLY A 111 -0.92 -9.39 -7.94
C GLY A 111 -0.58 -8.22 -7.02
N VAL A 112 -1.49 -7.87 -6.11
CA VAL A 112 -1.28 -6.87 -5.05
C VAL A 112 -0.83 -7.59 -3.79
N ILE A 113 0.23 -7.09 -3.16
CA ILE A 113 0.84 -7.71 -1.98
C ILE A 113 0.16 -7.10 -0.74
N ALA A 114 -0.71 -7.88 -0.10
CA ALA A 114 -1.26 -7.51 1.19
C ALA A 114 -0.20 -7.70 2.29
N VAL A 115 0.06 -6.65 3.06
CA VAL A 115 0.99 -6.64 4.19
C VAL A 115 0.18 -6.43 5.47
N PRO A 116 -0.16 -7.51 6.21
CA PRO A 116 -0.72 -7.37 7.54
C PRO A 116 0.27 -6.62 8.43
N TRP A 117 -0.19 -5.61 9.17
CA TRP A 117 0.62 -4.80 10.05
C TRP A 117 1.39 -5.62 11.08
N THR A 118 0.78 -6.68 11.62
CA THR A 118 1.44 -7.60 12.57
C THR A 118 2.60 -8.39 11.95
N LYS A 119 2.66 -8.49 10.62
CA LYS A 119 3.66 -9.24 9.85
C LYS A 119 4.58 -8.36 9.00
N ARG A 120 4.54 -7.05 9.19
CA ARG A 120 5.29 -6.06 8.39
C ARG A 120 6.81 -6.35 8.31
N GLU A 121 7.39 -6.89 9.38
CA GLU A 121 8.82 -7.23 9.45
C GLU A 121 9.24 -8.23 8.36
N GLU A 122 8.35 -9.14 7.95
CA GLU A 122 8.61 -10.14 6.90
C GLU A 122 8.85 -9.49 5.53
N TYR A 123 8.38 -8.25 5.33
CA TYR A 123 8.47 -7.52 4.05
C TYR A 123 9.58 -6.47 4.05
N LYS A 124 10.26 -6.25 5.18
CA LYS A 124 11.31 -5.22 5.33
C LYS A 124 12.39 -5.34 4.26
N GLU A 125 12.95 -6.53 4.08
CA GLU A 125 14.05 -6.74 3.12
C GLU A 125 13.62 -6.44 1.68
N GLU A 126 12.38 -6.78 1.34
CA GLU A 126 11.81 -6.52 0.03
C GLU A 126 11.60 -5.02 -0.23
N LEU A 127 11.25 -4.26 0.81
CA LEU A 127 11.01 -2.82 0.71
C LEU A 127 12.33 -2.01 0.73
N ALA A 128 13.34 -2.47 1.48
CA ALA A 128 14.63 -1.81 1.59
C ALA A 128 15.61 -2.09 0.43
N ALA A 129 15.35 -3.15 -0.37
CA ALA A 129 16.25 -3.60 -1.45
C ALA A 129 16.44 -2.64 -2.62
#